data_AF-A0A9D5JIU2-F1
#
_entry.id   AF-A0A9D5JIU2-F1
#
_cell.length_a   1.000
_cell.length_b   1.000
_cell.length_c   1.000
_cell.angle_alpha   90.00
_cell.angle_beta   90.00
_cell.angle_gamma   90.00
#
_symmetry.space_group_name_H-M   'P 1'
#
loop_
_entity.id
_entity.type
_entity.pdbx_description
1 polymer ?
#
loop_
_entity_poly.entity_id
_entity_poly.type
_entity_poly.pdbx_seq_one_letter_code
_entity_poly.pdbx_strand_id
1 'polypeptide(L)' 'MAKKVVATLKQTGGAKYAKVIKAVKNENGSYSYKEEMVPEGNVKNALAK' A
#
# COMPACT_ATOMS: atom_id res chain seq x y z
N MET A 1 -22.09 26.35 -29.56
CA MET A 1 -22.06 25.12 -28.73
C MET A 1 -20.67 24.91 -28.18
N ALA A 2 -20.41 25.34 -26.94
CA ALA A 2 -19.17 25.00 -26.25
C ALA A 2 -19.26 23.54 -25.82
N LYS A 3 -18.44 22.67 -26.42
CA LYS A 3 -18.30 21.27 -25.95
C LYS A 3 -17.75 21.33 -24.52
N LYS A 4 -18.62 21.13 -23.53
CA LYS A 4 -18.22 20.92 -22.14
C LYS A 4 -17.51 19.58 -22.05
N VAL A 5 -16.21 19.58 -22.30
CA VAL A 5 -15.34 18.43 -22.01
C VAL A 5 -15.12 18.41 -20.50
N VAL A 6 -15.85 17.53 -19.81
CA VAL A 6 -15.57 17.18 -18.42
C VAL A 6 -14.35 16.27 -18.45
N ALA A 7 -13.26 16.69 -17.80
CA ALA A 7 -12.11 15.84 -17.58
C ALA A 7 -12.57 14.60 -16.80
N THR A 8 -12.66 13.45 -17.46
CA THR A 8 -12.88 12.18 -16.78
C THR A 8 -11.67 11.91 -15.90
N LEU A 9 -11.91 11.85 -14.59
CA LEU A 9 -10.90 11.45 -13.62
C LEU A 9 -10.51 9.99 -13.93
N LYS A 10 -9.39 9.79 -14.64
CA LYS A 10 -8.83 8.45 -14.86
C LYS A 10 -8.35 7.90 -13.52
N GLN A 11 -9.23 7.23 -12.78
CA GLN A 11 -8.86 6.40 -11.62
C GLN A 11 -9.37 4.97 -11.76
N THR A 12 -9.56 4.48 -12.98
CA THR A 12 -9.75 3.04 -13.23
C THR A 12 -8.38 2.37 -13.38
N GLY A 13 -7.60 2.36 -12.30
CA GLY A 13 -6.32 1.65 -12.25
C GLY A 13 -5.16 2.47 -11.67
N GLY A 14 -5.37 3.20 -10.58
CA GLY A 14 -4.24 3.69 -9.78
C GLY A 14 -3.40 2.51 -9.29
N ALA A 15 -2.09 2.71 -9.13
CA ALA A 15 -1.21 1.72 -8.53
C ALA A 15 -1.83 1.25 -7.20
N LYS A 16 -2.14 -0.05 -7.10
CA LYS A 16 -2.73 -0.61 -5.90
C LYS A 16 -1.63 -0.78 -4.87
N TYR A 17 -1.79 -0.08 -3.75
CA TYR A 17 -0.90 -0.18 -2.60
C TYR A 17 -1.60 -1.00 -1.52
N ALA A 18 -0.84 -1.87 -0.89
CA ALA A 18 -1.26 -2.59 0.30
C ALA A 18 -0.50 -2.04 1.51
N LYS A 19 -1.21 -1.90 2.62
CA LYS A 19 -0.61 -1.60 3.92
C LYS A 19 -0.19 -2.92 4.55
N VAL A 20 1.12 -3.13 4.67
CA VAL A 20 1.70 -4.32 5.31
C VAL A 20 1.97 -4.00 6.77
N ILE A 21 1.42 -4.81 7.66
CA ILE A 21 1.62 -4.70 9.11
C ILE A 21 2.44 -5.92 9.54
N LYS A 22 3.70 -5.70 9.92
CA LYS A 22 4.60 -6.76 10.39
C LYS A 22 4.76 -6.68 11.91
N ALA A 23 4.56 -7.80 12.59
CA ALA A 23 4.91 -7.94 13.99
C ALA A 23 6.41 -8.21 14.13
N VAL A 24 7.12 -7.34 14.85
CA VAL A 24 8.56 -7.46 15.15
C VAL A 24 8.71 -7.76 16.64
N LYS A 25 9.41 -8.85 16.96
CA LYS A 25 9.70 -9.22 18.34
C LYS A 25 10.87 -8.37 18.85
N ASN A 26 10.68 -7.71 19.98
CA ASN A 26 11.73 -6.98 20.68
C ASN A 26 12.54 -7.92 21.57
N GLU A 27 13.73 -7.48 21.97
CA GLU A 27 14.64 -8.23 22.86
C GLU A 27 13.96 -8.63 24.18
N ASN A 28 13.04 -7.80 24.68
CA ASN A 28 12.29 -8.05 25.91
C ASN A 28 11.06 -8.98 25.71
N GLY A 29 10.89 -9.57 24.53
CA GLY A 29 9.83 -10.54 24.24
C GLY A 29 8.46 -9.93 23.87
N SER A 30 8.32 -8.61 23.89
CA SER A 30 7.12 -7.93 23.38
C SER A 30 7.10 -7.87 21.85
N TYR A 31 5.91 -7.73 21.26
CA TYR A 31 5.75 -7.50 19.82
C TYR A 31 5.40 -6.03 19.56
N SER A 32 6.16 -5.41 18.66
CA SER A 32 5.84 -4.10 18.08
C SER A 32 5.35 -4.28 16.66
N TYR A 33 4.40 -3.45 16.23
CA TYR A 33 3.90 -3.47 14.86
C TYR A 33 4.62 -2.40 14.04
N LYS A 34 5.17 -2.80 12.90
CA LYS A 34 5.73 -1.89 11.90
C LYS A 34 4.80 -1.88 10.69
N GLU A 35 4.39 -0.69 10.27
CA GLU A 35 3.50 -0.49 9.13
C GLU A 35 4.27 0.10 7.95
N GLU A 36 4.08 -0.48 6.76
CA GLU A 36 4.70 0.00 5.52
C GLU A 36 3.69 -0.07 4.37
N MET A 37 3.59 0.98 3.55
CA MET A 37 2.81 0.94 2.31
C MET A 37 3.70 0.48 1.17
N VAL A 38 3.32 -0.63 0.54
CA VAL A 38 4.03 -1.19 -0.61
C VAL A 38 3.07 -1.45 -1.77
N PRO A 39 3.54 -1.41 -3.03
CA PRO A 39 2.74 -1.87 -4.16
C PRO A 39 2.30 -3.33 -3.97
N GLU A 40 1.09 -3.70 -4.43
CA GLU A 40 0.54 -5.07 -4.28
C GLU A 40 1.52 -6.17 -4.72
N GLY A 41 2.27 -5.96 -5.81
CA GLY A 41 3.25 -6.92 -6.31
C GLY A 41 4.43 -7.18 -5.36
N ASN A 42 4.73 -6.24 -4.46
CA ASN A 42 5.86 -6.31 -3.54
C ASN A 42 5.49 -6.76 -2.12
N VAL A 43 4.20 -7.01 -1.84
CA VAL A 43 3.71 -7.42 -0.51
C VAL A 43 4.41 -8.69 -0.01
N LYS A 44 4.59 -9.69 -0.88
CA LYS A 44 5.27 -10.95 -0.51
C LYS A 44 6.73 -10.72 -0.12
N ASN A 45 7.43 -9.84 -0.83
CA ASN A 45 8.81 -9.48 -0.53
C ASN A 45 8.91 -8.70 0.79
N ALA A 46 7.93 -7.83 1.06
CA ALA A 46 7.86 -7.07 2.30
C ALA A 46 7.61 -7.95 3.54
N LEU A 47 6.91 -9.08 3.39
CA LEU A 47 6.63 -10.04 4.47
C LEU A 47 7.74 -11.10 4.67
N ALA A 48 8.49 -11.42 3.61
CA ALA A 48 9.53 -12.45 3.66
C ALA A 48 10.85 -11.97 4.28
N LYS A 49 11.05 -10.65 4.31
CA LYS A 49 12.12 -9.98 5.07
C LYS A 49 11.72 -9.92 6.53
#